data_AF-A0A4D6MDE5-F1
#
_entry.id   AF-A0A4D6MDE5-F1
#
_cell.length_a   1.000
_cell.length_b   1.000
_cell.length_c   1.000
_cell.angle_alpha   90.00
_cell.angle_beta   90.00
_cell.angle_gamma   90.00
#
_symmetry.space_group_name_H-M   'P 1'
#
loop_
_entity.id
_entity.type
_entity.pdbx_description
1 polymer ?
#
loop_
_entity_poly.entity_id
_entity_poly.type
_entity_poly.pdbx_seq_one_letter_code
_entity_poly.pdbx_strand_id
1 'polypeptide(L)'
;MQKNAKVVSIDSYEDVKAYDESALKKAVANQPVSVAIEGGGREFQLYSSGVFSGRCGTALDHGVVAVGYGTDNGHDYWIVRNSWGADWGEEGYIRMERNLGNSRSGKCGIAIEPSYPVKNGANPPNPGPSPPSPVKPPNVCDNYYSCSDSATCCCIFEFGNACFEWGCCPLEGATCCDDHYSCCPHDYPICNTRAGTCLRSENNPFGVKALRRTPAKPHGSFNNA
;
A
#
# COMPACT_ATOMS: atom_id res chain seq x y z
N MET A 1 19.85 -3.03 5.49
CA MET A 1 19.10 -2.27 4.46
C MET A 1 17.65 -2.76 4.47
N GLN A 2 16.68 -1.91 4.77
CA GLN A 2 15.28 -2.30 4.97
C GLN A 2 14.62 -2.70 3.63
N LYS A 3 14.12 -3.94 3.54
CA LYS A 3 13.47 -4.54 2.35
C LYS A 3 11.97 -4.21 2.19
N ASN A 4 11.44 -3.17 2.85
CA ASN A 4 10.00 -2.89 2.90
C ASN A 4 9.61 -1.47 2.48
N ALA A 5 10.25 -0.88 1.47
CA ALA A 5 9.76 0.37 0.90
C ALA A 5 8.63 0.06 -0.10
N LYS A 6 7.38 0.42 0.23
CA LYS A 6 6.29 0.46 -0.76
C LYS A 6 6.52 1.71 -1.62
N VAL A 7 7.13 1.52 -2.79
CA VAL A 7 7.47 2.60 -3.72
C VAL A 7 6.43 2.64 -4.84
N VAL A 8 5.91 3.84 -5.10
CA VAL A 8 5.07 4.14 -6.27
C VAL A 8 5.98 4.73 -7.34
N SER A 9 5.86 4.27 -8.59
CA SER A 9 6.58 4.85 -9.72
C SER A 9 5.63 5.66 -10.60
N ILE A 10 6.18 6.61 -11.35
CA ILE A 10 5.51 7.31 -12.45
C ILE A 10 6.29 7.02 -13.73
N ASP A 11 5.61 7.06 -14.88
CA ASP A 11 6.27 6.80 -16.16
C ASP A 11 6.83 8.10 -16.75
N SER A 12 6.14 9.22 -16.54
CA SER A 12 6.61 10.57 -16.87
C SER A 12 5.76 11.62 -16.12
N TYR A 13 5.89 12.88 -16.51
CA TYR A 13 4.96 13.96 -16.18
C TYR A 13 4.64 14.74 -17.46
N GLU A 14 3.58 15.55 -17.41
CA GLU A 14 3.18 16.44 -18.50
C GLU A 14 2.78 17.80 -17.92
N ASP A 15 3.22 18.86 -18.60
CA ASP A 15 2.79 20.23 -18.31
C ASP A 15 1.47 20.50 -19.03
N VAL A 16 0.50 21.01 -18.28
CA VAL A 16 -0.72 21.57 -18.86
C VAL A 16 -0.35 22.87 -19.55
N LYS A 17 -0.99 23.16 -20.68
CA LYS A 17 -0.82 24.42 -21.39
C LYS A 17 -1.03 25.62 -20.46
N ALA A 18 0.04 26.40 -20.28
CA ALA A 18 0.05 27.59 -19.45
C ALA A 18 -1.00 28.63 -19.92
N TYR A 19 -1.57 29.35 -18.96
CA TYR A 19 -2.56 30.40 -19.15
C TYR A 19 -3.87 29.94 -19.81
N ASP A 20 -4.25 28.68 -19.60
CA ASP A 20 -5.42 28.06 -20.21
C ASP A 20 -6.24 27.28 -19.16
N GLU A 21 -7.16 27.97 -18.47
CA GLU A 21 -8.05 27.35 -17.46
C GLU A 21 -8.92 26.23 -18.07
N SER A 22 -9.17 26.24 -19.38
CA SER A 22 -9.91 25.17 -20.05
C SER A 22 -9.05 23.91 -20.19
N ALA A 23 -7.77 24.05 -20.51
CA ALA A 23 -6.82 22.94 -20.49
C ALA A 23 -6.64 22.39 -19.06
N LEU A 24 -6.49 23.27 -18.06
CA LEU A 24 -6.40 22.87 -16.65
C LEU A 24 -7.66 22.11 -16.22
N LYS A 25 -8.85 22.58 -16.60
CA LYS A 25 -10.12 21.92 -16.25
C LYS A 25 -10.17 20.50 -16.81
N LYS A 26 -9.74 20.32 -18.06
CA LYS A 26 -9.67 19.00 -18.70
C LYS A 26 -8.69 18.08 -17.97
N ALA A 27 -7.54 18.58 -17.55
CA ALA A 27 -6.57 17.78 -16.79
C ALA A 27 -7.13 17.37 -15.42
N VAL A 28 -7.70 18.32 -14.66
CA VAL A 28 -8.31 18.08 -13.33
C VAL A 28 -9.48 17.09 -13.41
N ALA A 29 -10.23 17.07 -14.51
CA ALA A 29 -11.30 16.10 -14.73
C ALA A 29 -10.81 14.65 -14.83
N ASN A 30 -9.55 14.43 -15.20
CA ASN A 30 -8.96 13.10 -15.31
C ASN A 30 -8.21 12.68 -14.05
N GLN A 31 -7.53 13.62 -13.37
CA GLN A 31 -6.75 13.35 -12.16
C GLN A 31 -6.38 14.65 -11.42
N PRO A 32 -5.92 14.57 -10.15
CA PRO A 32 -5.35 15.73 -9.47
C PRO A 32 -4.14 16.33 -10.22
N VAL A 33 -4.06 17.65 -10.25
CA VAL A 33 -3.01 18.41 -10.95
C VAL A 33 -2.23 19.26 -9.95
N SER A 34 -0.91 19.19 -9.99
CA SER A 34 -0.05 20.08 -9.21
C SER A 34 -0.05 21.46 -9.86
N VAL A 35 -0.24 22.51 -9.05
CA VAL A 35 -0.32 23.89 -9.54
C VAL A 35 0.46 24.81 -8.61
N ALA A 36 1.02 25.88 -9.17
CA ALA A 36 1.62 26.97 -8.41
C ALA A 36 0.65 28.15 -8.31
N ILE A 37 0.63 28.82 -7.16
CA ILE A 37 -0.16 30.02 -6.89
C ILE A 37 0.67 31.06 -6.12
N GLU A 38 0.18 32.29 -6.08
CA GLU A 38 0.58 33.29 -5.08
C GLU A 38 -0.26 33.10 -3.80
N GLY A 39 0.34 32.50 -2.77
CA GLY A 39 -0.25 32.22 -1.47
C GLY A 39 0.21 33.18 -0.35
N GLY A 40 1.17 34.06 -0.62
CA GLY A 40 1.72 35.00 0.37
C GLY A 40 0.77 36.11 0.84
N GLY A 41 -0.34 36.36 0.14
CA GLY A 41 -1.30 37.42 0.47
C GLY A 41 -2.07 37.17 1.78
N ARG A 42 -2.32 38.23 2.56
CA ARG A 42 -3.04 38.14 3.85
C ARG A 42 -4.45 37.55 3.70
N GLU A 43 -5.15 37.87 2.63
CA GLU A 43 -6.49 37.33 2.39
C GLU A 43 -6.47 35.81 2.14
N PHE A 44 -5.43 35.30 1.45
CA PHE A 44 -5.24 33.86 1.28
C PHE A 44 -4.88 33.19 2.61
N GLN A 45 -3.92 33.75 3.35
CA GLN A 45 -3.49 33.19 4.64
C GLN A 45 -4.63 33.06 5.65
N LEU A 46 -5.55 34.03 5.67
CA LEU A 46 -6.69 34.08 6.60
C LEU A 46 -7.97 33.45 6.04
N TYR A 47 -7.91 32.78 4.88
CA TYR A 47 -9.06 32.07 4.33
C TYR A 47 -9.58 31.02 5.32
N SER A 48 -10.90 30.95 5.46
CA SER A 48 -11.59 30.00 6.34
C SER A 48 -12.67 29.20 5.62
N SER A 49 -13.49 29.82 4.75
CA SER A 49 -14.56 29.13 4.04
C SER A 49 -15.10 29.96 2.87
N GLY A 50 -15.92 29.32 2.04
CA GLY A 50 -16.57 29.95 0.88
C GLY A 50 -15.72 29.92 -0.38
N VAL A 51 -16.27 30.44 -1.48
CA VAL A 51 -15.48 30.65 -2.70
C VAL A 51 -14.57 31.85 -2.49
N PHE A 52 -13.26 31.60 -2.46
CA PHE A 52 -12.22 32.60 -2.28
C PHE A 52 -12.17 33.56 -3.46
N SER A 53 -12.68 34.76 -3.20
CA SER A 53 -12.64 35.91 -4.10
C SER A 53 -11.64 36.99 -3.69
N GLY A 54 -10.82 36.71 -2.67
CA GLY A 54 -9.85 37.66 -2.14
C GLY A 54 -8.74 38.08 -3.10
N ARG A 55 -7.98 39.11 -2.72
CA ARG A 55 -6.89 39.67 -3.52
C ARG A 55 -5.65 38.79 -3.49
N CYS A 56 -5.09 38.56 -4.66
CA CYS A 56 -3.79 37.94 -4.89
C CYS A 56 -3.28 38.38 -6.28
N GLY A 57 -1.97 38.40 -6.45
CA GLY A 57 -1.27 38.63 -7.70
C GLY A 57 -0.96 37.32 -8.43
N THR A 58 0.18 37.30 -9.11
CA THR A 58 0.68 36.16 -9.90
C THR A 58 2.18 35.92 -9.66
N ALA A 59 2.75 36.46 -8.58
CA ALA A 59 4.11 36.17 -8.17
C ALA A 59 4.12 34.82 -7.45
N LEU A 60 4.14 33.73 -8.23
CA LEU A 60 4.02 32.36 -7.76
C LEU A 60 5.06 32.07 -6.66
N ASP A 61 4.58 31.64 -5.49
CA ASP A 61 5.40 31.39 -4.30
C ASP A 61 5.00 30.12 -3.54
N HIS A 62 3.90 29.46 -3.92
CA HIS A 62 3.34 28.34 -3.18
C HIS A 62 2.81 27.23 -4.10
N GLY A 63 3.16 25.98 -3.80
CA GLY A 63 2.73 24.79 -4.52
C GLY A 63 1.56 24.08 -3.85
N VAL A 64 0.50 23.82 -4.60
CA VAL A 64 -0.76 23.18 -4.13
C VAL A 64 -1.27 22.19 -5.17
N VAL A 65 -2.38 21.50 -4.87
CA VAL A 65 -2.96 20.50 -5.78
C VAL A 65 -4.42 20.84 -6.09
N ALA A 66 -4.74 21.06 -7.36
CA ALA A 66 -6.12 21.13 -7.82
C ALA A 66 -6.70 19.71 -7.90
N VAL A 67 -7.72 19.42 -7.09
CA VAL A 67 -8.32 18.08 -6.96
C VAL A 67 -9.73 18.00 -7.53
N GLY A 68 -10.30 19.12 -7.92
CA GLY A 68 -11.65 19.20 -8.48
C GLY A 68 -12.04 20.61 -8.85
N TYR A 69 -13.27 20.76 -9.31
CA TYR A 69 -13.90 22.05 -9.61
C TYR A 69 -15.41 21.91 -9.48
N GLY A 70 -16.09 23.03 -9.31
CA GLY A 70 -17.55 23.07 -9.21
C GLY A 70 -18.11 24.43 -9.54
N THR A 71 -19.40 24.56 -9.29
CA THR A 71 -20.16 25.81 -9.40
C THR A 71 -21.09 25.88 -8.20
N ASP A 72 -21.12 27.03 -7.51
CA ASP A 72 -21.99 27.29 -6.37
C ASP A 72 -22.61 28.67 -6.56
N ASN A 73 -23.94 28.74 -6.57
CA ASN A 73 -24.71 29.98 -6.82
C ASN A 73 -24.27 30.78 -8.06
N GLY A 74 -23.87 30.10 -9.13
CA GLY A 74 -23.38 30.73 -10.36
C GLY A 74 -21.91 31.18 -10.32
N HIS A 75 -21.20 30.91 -9.22
CA HIS A 75 -19.76 31.15 -9.10
C HIS A 75 -18.99 29.85 -9.33
N ASP A 76 -18.18 29.85 -10.38
CA ASP A 76 -17.29 28.73 -10.70
C ASP A 76 -16.07 28.75 -9.77
N TYR A 77 -15.67 27.58 -9.28
CA TYR A 77 -14.50 27.43 -8.42
C TYR A 77 -13.66 26.18 -8.73
N TRP A 78 -12.39 26.26 -8.36
CA TRP A 78 -11.46 25.14 -8.18
C TRP A 78 -11.54 24.63 -6.76
N ILE A 79 -11.44 23.32 -6.55
CA ILE A 79 -11.19 22.72 -5.23
C ILE A 79 -9.69 22.45 -5.16
N VAL A 80 -9.01 23.14 -4.25
CA VAL A 80 -7.55 23.10 -4.14
C VAL A 80 -7.17 22.59 -2.75
N ARG A 81 -6.37 21.53 -2.72
CA ARG A 81 -5.80 20.97 -1.49
C ARG A 81 -4.53 21.74 -1.11
N ASN A 82 -4.51 22.25 0.10
CA ASN A 82 -3.34 22.90 0.67
C ASN A 82 -2.53 21.93 1.57
N SER A 83 -1.37 22.40 2.05
CA SER A 83 -0.44 21.64 2.90
C SER A 83 -0.27 22.23 4.30
N TRP A 84 -1.14 23.14 4.72
CA TRP A 84 -1.07 23.85 6.01
C TRP A 84 -1.91 23.21 7.14
N GLY A 85 -2.27 21.92 6.99
CA GLY A 85 -3.06 21.18 7.97
C GLY A 85 -4.58 21.36 7.78
N ALA A 86 -5.35 20.53 8.50
CA ALA A 86 -6.80 20.48 8.36
C ALA A 86 -7.52 21.66 9.03
N ASP A 87 -6.88 22.36 9.96
CA ASP A 87 -7.47 23.51 10.66
C ASP A 87 -7.54 24.77 9.81
N TRP A 88 -6.86 24.79 8.66
CA TRP A 88 -6.87 25.91 7.72
C TRP A 88 -7.94 25.72 6.64
N GLY A 89 -8.68 26.79 6.34
CA GLY A 89 -9.71 26.75 5.29
C GLY A 89 -10.82 25.73 5.56
N GLU A 90 -11.29 25.09 4.50
CA GLU A 90 -12.33 24.07 4.53
C GLU A 90 -11.65 22.71 4.68
N GLU A 91 -11.30 22.32 5.91
CA GLU A 91 -10.60 21.05 6.23
C GLU A 91 -9.26 20.87 5.49
N GLY A 92 -8.49 21.95 5.33
CA GLY A 92 -7.24 21.98 4.58
C GLY A 92 -7.39 22.27 3.09
N TYR A 93 -8.61 22.58 2.63
CA TYR A 93 -8.92 22.93 1.25
C TYR A 93 -9.34 24.40 1.12
N ILE A 94 -9.29 24.89 -0.11
CA ILE A 94 -9.82 26.18 -0.51
C ILE A 94 -10.60 26.04 -1.81
N ARG A 95 -11.78 26.66 -1.86
CA ARG A 95 -12.54 26.82 -3.11
C ARG A 95 -12.12 28.12 -3.78
N MET A 96 -11.23 28.09 -4.77
CA MET A 96 -10.73 29.31 -5.44
C MET A 96 -11.59 29.69 -6.64
N GLU A 97 -11.92 30.97 -6.84
CA GLU A 97 -12.63 31.43 -8.05
C GLU A 97 -11.97 30.93 -9.34
N ARG A 98 -12.80 30.57 -10.32
CA ARG A 98 -12.42 30.07 -11.64
C ARG A 98 -13.15 30.86 -12.72
N ASN A 99 -12.64 30.83 -13.95
CA ASN A 99 -13.28 31.46 -15.12
C ASN A 99 -13.41 32.98 -14.97
N LEU A 100 -12.35 33.62 -14.48
CA LEU A 100 -12.28 35.07 -14.40
C LEU A 100 -12.11 35.61 -15.83
N GLY A 101 -13.19 36.14 -16.43
CA GLY A 101 -13.23 36.49 -17.86
C GLY A 101 -12.14 37.47 -18.35
N ASN A 102 -11.43 38.13 -17.44
CA ASN A 102 -10.31 39.05 -17.71
C ASN A 102 -8.92 38.47 -17.34
N SER A 103 -8.83 37.24 -16.80
CA SER A 103 -7.58 36.64 -16.36
C SER A 103 -7.29 35.35 -17.10
N ARG A 104 -6.18 35.33 -17.83
CA ARG A 104 -5.66 34.08 -18.42
C ARG A 104 -4.83 33.28 -17.42
N SER A 105 -4.27 33.93 -16.41
CA SER A 105 -3.48 33.28 -15.35
C SER A 105 -4.34 32.54 -14.33
N GLY A 106 -5.67 32.75 -14.35
CA GLY A 106 -6.58 32.26 -13.31
C GLY A 106 -6.40 33.00 -11.99
N LYS A 107 -7.21 32.66 -10.99
CA LYS A 107 -7.09 33.24 -9.63
C LYS A 107 -5.73 32.89 -9.03
N CYS A 108 -5.02 33.89 -8.52
CA CYS A 108 -3.69 33.76 -7.92
C CYS A 108 -2.63 33.09 -8.78
N GLY A 109 -2.81 33.04 -10.11
CA GLY A 109 -1.85 32.41 -11.02
C GLY A 109 -1.99 30.89 -11.19
N ILE A 110 -3.10 30.29 -10.72
CA ILE A 110 -3.30 28.84 -10.73
C ILE A 110 -3.15 28.16 -12.11
N ALA A 111 -3.34 28.89 -13.21
CA ALA A 111 -3.21 28.37 -14.57
C ALA A 111 -1.83 28.61 -15.20
N ILE A 112 -0.85 29.18 -14.50
CA ILE A 112 0.46 29.55 -15.06
C ILE A 112 1.39 28.33 -15.19
N GLU A 113 1.54 27.54 -14.12
CA GLU A 113 2.45 26.37 -14.10
C GLU A 113 1.75 25.08 -13.60
N PRO A 114 0.75 24.54 -14.34
CA PRO A 114 0.09 23.30 -13.94
C PRO A 114 0.79 22.09 -14.55
N SER A 115 1.00 21.03 -13.77
CA SER A 115 1.58 19.77 -14.25
C SER A 115 1.02 18.54 -13.54
N TYR A 116 1.05 17.39 -14.20
CA TYR A 116 0.57 16.14 -13.62
C TYR A 116 1.46 14.95 -13.96
N PRO A 117 1.55 13.94 -13.07
CA PRO A 117 2.27 12.71 -13.38
C PRO A 117 1.49 11.87 -14.40
N VAL A 118 2.21 11.12 -15.22
CA VAL A 118 1.66 10.14 -16.16
C VAL A 118 1.97 8.74 -15.65
N LYS A 119 0.94 7.89 -15.63
CA LYS A 119 1.06 6.48 -15.33
C LYS A 119 0.22 5.65 -16.30
N ASN A 120 0.88 4.82 -17.10
CA ASN A 120 0.31 4.00 -18.16
C ASN A 120 0.02 2.55 -17.72
N GLY A 121 0.26 2.21 -16.45
CA GLY A 121 0.08 0.84 -15.95
C GLY A 121 -0.10 0.78 -14.43
N ALA A 122 -0.34 -0.42 -13.89
CA ALA A 122 -0.59 -0.61 -12.46
C ALA A 122 0.58 -0.13 -11.57
N ASN A 123 0.24 0.29 -10.34
CA ASN A 123 1.17 0.62 -9.28
C ASN A 123 0.91 -0.28 -8.05
N PRO A 124 1.95 -0.92 -7.48
CA PRO A 124 3.34 -0.89 -7.90
C PRO A 124 3.54 -1.57 -9.28
N PRO A 125 4.59 -1.21 -10.05
CA PRO A 125 4.88 -1.87 -11.31
C PRO A 125 4.93 -3.40 -11.10
N ASN A 126 4.30 -4.15 -12.01
CA ASN A 126 4.23 -5.61 -11.91
C ASN A 126 5.65 -6.16 -11.69
N PRO A 127 5.95 -6.83 -10.56
CA PRO A 127 7.30 -7.27 -10.23
C PRO A 127 7.70 -8.49 -11.09
N GLY A 128 7.74 -8.33 -12.41
CA GLY A 128 7.96 -9.41 -13.35
C GLY A 128 6.97 -10.58 -13.18
N PRO A 129 7.16 -11.69 -13.90
CA PRO A 129 6.63 -12.96 -13.40
C PRO A 129 7.25 -13.19 -12.02
N SER A 130 6.41 -13.42 -11.01
CA SER A 130 6.92 -13.97 -9.76
C SER A 130 7.81 -15.18 -10.09
N PRO A 131 8.93 -15.39 -9.37
CA PRO A 131 9.60 -16.68 -9.41
C PRO A 131 8.53 -17.77 -9.30
N PRO A 132 8.62 -18.90 -10.02
CA PRO A 132 7.65 -19.98 -9.85
C PRO A 132 7.50 -20.18 -8.34
N SER A 133 6.24 -20.13 -7.87
CA SER A 133 5.93 -20.33 -6.46
C SER A 133 6.82 -21.45 -5.95
N PRO A 134 7.43 -21.31 -4.74
CA PRO A 134 8.18 -22.41 -4.14
C PRO A 134 7.36 -23.67 -4.37
N VAL A 135 7.95 -24.65 -5.07
CA VAL A 135 7.27 -25.88 -5.43
C VAL A 135 6.52 -26.32 -4.18
N LYS A 136 5.18 -26.27 -4.24
CA LYS A 136 4.28 -26.62 -3.14
C LYS A 136 4.90 -27.83 -2.46
N PRO A 137 5.32 -27.74 -1.17
CA PRO A 137 6.01 -28.84 -0.53
C PRO A 137 5.14 -30.09 -0.72
N PRO A 138 5.71 -31.21 -1.18
CA PRO A 138 4.91 -32.42 -1.36
C PRO A 138 4.22 -32.71 -0.03
N ASN A 139 2.91 -32.87 -0.09
CA ASN A 139 2.10 -33.28 1.06
C ASN A 139 2.31 -34.77 1.40
N VAL A 140 3.25 -35.42 0.72
CA VAL A 140 3.77 -36.76 0.99
C VAL A 140 5.00 -36.58 1.87
N CYS A 141 4.92 -37.06 3.11
CA CYS A 141 6.00 -36.96 4.08
C CYS A 141 7.09 -38.01 3.81
N ASP A 142 6.65 -39.23 3.50
CA ASP A 142 7.47 -40.35 3.05
C ASP A 142 6.58 -41.38 2.30
N ASN A 143 7.11 -42.58 2.06
CA ASN A 143 6.36 -43.65 1.39
C ASN A 143 5.14 -44.18 2.18
N TYR A 144 5.04 -43.86 3.47
CA TYR A 144 4.04 -44.38 4.39
C TYR A 144 3.08 -43.32 4.91
N TYR A 145 3.41 -42.02 4.86
CA TYR A 145 2.66 -40.95 5.49
C TYR A 145 2.44 -39.74 4.59
N SER A 146 1.26 -39.12 4.73
CA SER A 146 0.93 -37.82 4.10
C SER A 146 0.17 -36.88 5.01
N CYS A 147 0.20 -35.61 4.61
CA CYS A 147 -0.58 -34.51 5.13
C CYS A 147 -1.55 -33.94 4.08
N SER A 148 -2.43 -33.04 4.51
CA SER A 148 -3.28 -32.27 3.59
C SER A 148 -2.47 -31.33 2.71
N ASP A 149 -3.06 -30.90 1.59
CA ASP A 149 -2.43 -30.05 0.57
C ASP A 149 -1.81 -28.73 1.06
N SER A 150 -2.15 -28.25 2.26
CA SER A 150 -1.66 -27.01 2.85
C SER A 150 -0.95 -27.23 4.19
N ALA A 151 -0.46 -28.45 4.44
CA ALA A 151 0.18 -28.83 5.69
C ALA A 151 1.65 -29.23 5.48
N THR A 152 2.47 -28.90 6.48
CA THR A 152 3.91 -29.24 6.50
C THR A 152 4.14 -30.53 7.28
N CYS A 153 4.86 -31.47 6.68
CA CYS A 153 5.31 -32.69 7.34
C CYS A 153 6.42 -32.38 8.35
N CYS A 154 6.21 -32.75 9.60
CA CYS A 154 7.15 -32.59 10.70
C CYS A 154 7.45 -33.94 11.34
N CYS A 155 8.73 -34.30 11.44
CA CYS A 155 9.11 -35.53 12.11
C CYS A 155 8.76 -35.48 13.61
N ILE A 156 8.15 -36.55 14.11
CA ILE A 156 7.81 -36.76 15.53
C ILE A 156 8.83 -37.71 16.16
N PHE A 157 9.20 -38.77 15.44
CA PHE A 157 10.14 -39.77 15.93
C PHE A 157 11.25 -40.01 14.92
N GLU A 158 12.44 -39.50 15.25
CA GLU A 158 13.65 -39.65 14.44
C GLU A 158 14.58 -40.70 15.06
N PHE A 159 15.11 -41.59 14.23
CA PHE A 159 16.15 -42.53 14.63
C PHE A 159 17.20 -42.64 13.52
N GLY A 160 18.43 -42.23 13.83
CA GLY A 160 19.48 -42.06 12.82
C GLY A 160 19.13 -40.91 11.87
N ASN A 161 19.17 -41.16 10.55
CA ASN A 161 18.81 -40.18 9.52
C ASN A 161 17.40 -40.42 8.94
N ALA A 162 16.55 -41.17 9.63
CA ALA A 162 15.22 -41.55 9.15
C ALA A 162 14.14 -41.14 10.16
N CYS A 163 13.02 -40.65 9.62
CA CYS A 163 11.82 -40.37 10.39
C CYS A 163 10.87 -41.57 10.34
N PHE A 164 10.44 -42.05 11.50
CA PHE A 164 9.56 -43.21 11.64
C PHE A 164 8.10 -42.84 11.92
N GLU A 165 7.86 -41.61 12.39
CA GLU A 165 6.53 -41.10 12.64
C GLU A 165 6.44 -39.61 12.29
N TRP A 166 5.37 -39.24 11.59
CA TRP A 166 5.17 -37.89 11.08
C TRP A 166 3.93 -37.22 11.66
N GLY A 167 4.05 -35.91 11.87
CA GLY A 167 2.95 -35.01 12.20
C GLY A 167 2.75 -33.97 11.11
N CYS A 168 1.52 -33.49 10.97
CA CYS A 168 1.14 -32.43 10.07
C CYS A 168 0.97 -31.12 10.83
N CYS A 169 1.75 -30.12 10.46
CA CYS A 169 1.47 -28.74 10.85
C CYS A 169 0.40 -28.16 9.91
N PRO A 170 -0.67 -27.53 10.40
CA PRO A 170 -1.74 -26.95 9.56
C PRO A 170 -1.32 -25.61 8.90
N LEU A 171 -0.07 -25.52 8.46
CA LEU A 171 0.51 -24.38 7.76
C LEU A 171 1.47 -24.88 6.69
N GLU A 172 1.56 -24.14 5.60
CA GLU A 172 2.53 -24.36 4.53
C GLU A 172 3.91 -23.77 4.92
N GLY A 173 4.98 -24.54 4.71
CA GLY A 173 6.35 -24.11 5.02
C GLY A 173 6.62 -23.86 6.50
N ALA A 174 5.93 -24.56 7.40
CA ALA A 174 6.05 -24.34 8.84
C ALA A 174 7.39 -24.82 9.40
N THR A 175 7.87 -24.16 10.45
CA THR A 175 9.01 -24.64 11.24
C THR A 175 8.52 -25.68 12.25
N CYS A 176 9.13 -26.86 12.22
CA CYS A 176 8.86 -27.94 13.17
C CYS A 176 9.65 -27.70 14.45
N CYS A 177 8.97 -27.49 15.57
CA CYS A 177 9.62 -27.33 16.88
C CYS A 177 10.17 -28.65 17.46
N ASP A 178 11.21 -28.54 18.29
CA ASP A 178 11.87 -29.70 18.90
C ASP A 178 11.02 -30.40 19.98
N ASP A 179 9.88 -29.82 20.37
CA ASP A 179 8.93 -30.48 21.28
C ASP A 179 8.11 -31.58 20.60
N HIS A 180 8.33 -31.81 19.30
CA HIS A 180 7.66 -32.79 18.43
C HIS A 180 6.14 -32.64 18.33
N TYR A 181 5.58 -31.58 18.90
CA TYR A 181 4.14 -31.39 19.06
C TYR A 181 3.66 -30.06 18.49
N SER A 182 4.53 -29.06 18.50
CA SER A 182 4.22 -27.72 18.03
C SER A 182 4.92 -27.42 16.72
N CYS A 183 4.37 -26.46 16.00
CA CYS A 183 4.96 -25.88 14.82
C CYS A 183 4.69 -24.38 14.74
N CYS A 184 5.56 -23.68 14.03
CA CYS A 184 5.53 -22.24 13.91
C CYS A 184 5.34 -21.79 12.45
N PRO A 185 4.63 -20.68 12.20
CA PRO A 185 4.59 -20.08 10.87
C PRO A 185 6.00 -19.71 10.38
N HIS A 186 6.22 -19.77 9.07
CA HIS A 186 7.50 -19.38 8.45
C HIS A 186 7.95 -17.95 8.82
N ASP A 187 7.00 -17.02 9.00
CA ASP A 187 7.29 -15.64 9.39
C ASP A 187 7.69 -15.47 10.86
N TYR A 188 7.49 -16.52 11.68
CA TYR A 188 7.82 -16.57 13.11
C TYR A 188 8.56 -17.87 13.42
N PRO A 189 9.74 -18.14 12.82
CA PRO A 189 10.33 -19.48 12.80
C PRO A 189 10.93 -19.92 14.15
N ILE A 190 11.07 -19.01 15.12
CA ILE A 190 11.72 -19.31 16.40
C ILE A 190 10.70 -19.91 17.36
N CYS A 191 10.84 -21.20 17.67
CA CYS A 191 9.99 -21.92 18.61
C CYS A 191 10.33 -21.56 20.06
N ASN A 192 9.40 -20.92 20.76
CA ASN A 192 9.42 -20.80 22.22
C ASN A 192 8.48 -21.84 22.83
N THR A 193 8.97 -23.08 22.93
CA THR A 193 8.19 -24.23 23.40
C THR A 193 7.76 -24.11 24.87
N ARG A 194 8.52 -23.38 25.70
CA ARG A 194 8.16 -23.11 27.11
C ARG A 194 6.94 -22.21 27.24
N ALA A 195 6.85 -21.19 26.40
CA ALA A 195 5.72 -20.26 26.39
C ALA A 195 4.58 -20.71 25.44
N GLY A 196 4.82 -21.72 24.59
CA GLY A 196 3.87 -22.13 23.55
C GLY A 196 3.69 -21.07 22.47
N THR A 197 4.73 -20.30 22.17
CA THR A 197 4.71 -19.19 21.21
C THR A 197 5.80 -19.30 20.16
N CYS A 198 5.63 -18.55 19.08
CA CYS A 198 6.54 -18.45 17.94
C CYS A 198 6.99 -16.99 17.83
N LEU A 199 8.29 -16.79 17.72
CA LEU A 199 8.91 -15.47 17.68
C LEU A 199 9.49 -15.19 16.29
N ARG A 200 9.45 -13.92 15.89
CA ARG A 200 10.07 -13.47 14.64
C ARG A 200 11.58 -13.28 14.78
N SER A 201 12.07 -13.00 15.98
CA SER A 201 13.48 -12.89 16.36
C SER A 201 13.64 -13.17 17.86
N GLU A 202 14.84 -13.56 18.30
CA GLU A 202 15.10 -14.03 19.68
C GLU A 202 14.70 -13.01 20.77
N ASN A 203 14.71 -11.70 20.45
CA ASN A 203 14.42 -10.60 21.38
C ASN A 203 13.09 -9.90 21.10
N ASN A 204 12.16 -10.49 20.34
CA ASN A 204 10.88 -9.86 20.04
C ASN A 204 9.87 -10.08 21.17
N PRO A 205 9.33 -9.01 21.80
CA PRO A 205 8.30 -9.15 22.84
C PRO A 205 6.94 -9.63 22.30
N PHE A 206 6.74 -9.56 20.98
CA PHE A 206 5.51 -10.00 20.32
C PHE A 206 5.70 -11.37 19.67
N GLY A 207 5.10 -12.39 20.28
CA GLY A 207 5.01 -13.74 19.75
C GLY A 207 3.59 -14.10 19.31
N VAL A 208 3.48 -14.94 18.30
CA VAL A 208 2.20 -15.57 17.92
C VAL A 208 2.08 -16.93 18.61
N LYS A 209 0.86 -17.43 18.79
CA LYS A 209 0.65 -18.74 19.40
C LYS A 209 1.19 -19.84 18.48
N ALA A 210 1.93 -20.80 19.05
CA ALA A 210 2.35 -21.98 18.31
C ALA A 210 1.14 -22.86 17.95
N LEU A 211 1.18 -23.49 16.78
CA LEU A 211 0.13 -24.38 16.32
C LEU A 211 0.47 -25.82 16.70
N ARG A 212 -0.57 -26.57 17.02
CA ARG A 212 -0.44 -27.99 17.35
C ARG A 212 -0.41 -28.81 16.06
N ARG A 213 0.51 -29.77 16.00
CA ARG A 213 0.55 -30.79 14.94
C ARG A 213 -0.59 -31.80 15.11
N THR A 214 -1.11 -32.30 14.00
CA THR A 214 -1.96 -33.50 14.00
C THR A 214 -1.16 -34.71 13.53
N PRO A 215 -1.53 -35.96 13.86
CA PRO A 215 -0.89 -37.13 13.27
C PRO A 215 -1.01 -37.12 11.73
N ALA A 216 0.05 -37.53 11.03
CA ALA A 216 -0.01 -37.76 9.59
C ALA A 216 -0.88 -38.97 9.26
N LYS A 217 -1.46 -38.97 8.06
CA LYS A 217 -2.30 -40.07 7.59
C LYS A 217 -1.41 -41.18 7.02
N PRO A 218 -1.48 -42.42 7.54
CA PRO A 218 -0.76 -43.51 6.94
C PRO A 218 -1.41 -43.92 5.60
N HIS A 219 -0.58 -44.14 4.59
CA HIS A 219 -0.93 -44.84 3.36
C HIS A 219 -0.82 -46.33 3.64
N GLY A 220 -1.94 -47.02 3.79
CA GLY A 220 -1.92 -48.47 3.97
C GLY A 220 -1.38 -49.16 2.72
N SER A 221 -0.22 -49.81 2.81
CA SER A 221 0.07 -50.99 1.98
C SER A 221 -0.67 -52.18 2.57
N PHE A 222 -1.98 -52.23 2.34
CA PHE A 222 -2.75 -53.47 2.41
C PHE A 222 -3.21 -53.79 1.00
N ASN A 223 -2.38 -54.52 0.26
CA ASN A 223 -2.80 -55.42 -0.82
C ASN A 223 -1.87 -56.64 -0.82
N ASN A 224 -2.44 -57.77 -0.36
CA ASN A 224 -2.14 -59.17 -0.63
C ASN A 224 -0.80 -59.79 -0.18
N ALA A 225 -0.88 -60.54 0.94
CA ALA A 225 -0.56 -61.96 0.99
C ALA A 225 -1.62 -62.68 1.82
#